data_AF-A0A918AZJ0-F1
#
_entry.id   AF-A0A918AZJ0-F1
#
_cell.length_a   1.000
_cell.length_b   1.000
_cell.length_c   1.000
_cell.angle_alpha   90.00
_cell.angle_beta   90.00
_cell.angle_gamma   90.00
#
_symmetry.space_group_name_H-M   'P 1'
#
loop_
_entity.id
_entity.type
_entity.pdbx_description
1 polymer ?
#
loop_
_entity_poly.entity_id
_entity_poly.type
_entity_poly.pdbx_seq_one_letter_code
_entity_poly.pdbx_strand_id
1 'polypeptide(L)'
;MLACMILEDLVRLRRARDVMDRDYARPLDVPALASVALMSPGHFSRSFRAAFGETPYGYLMTRRVERAKALLRRGDMSVTEVCFAVGCTSLGSFSSRFTELVGEPPSVYRARRHEAGAAIPACVAKVLTRPVRNGGPVGRGDPAGKGGPVGKGGPAGTGEPVRIGEAGSGAAS
;
A
#
# COMPACT_ATOMS: atom_id res chain seq x y z
N MET A 1 1.50 -23.20 -29.43
CA MET A 1 2.83 -22.56 -29.44
C MET A 1 2.88 -21.23 -28.66
N LEU A 2 1.79 -20.41 -28.64
CA LEU A 2 1.74 -19.15 -27.87
C LEU A 2 1.81 -19.30 -26.33
N ALA A 3 1.29 -20.40 -25.75
CA ALA A 3 1.25 -20.58 -24.30
C ALA A 3 2.61 -20.93 -23.66
N CYS A 4 3.55 -21.51 -24.43
CA CYS A 4 4.85 -21.92 -23.92
C CYS A 4 5.84 -20.74 -23.84
N MET A 5 5.69 -19.71 -24.71
CA MET A 5 6.51 -18.49 -24.63
C MET A 5 6.20 -17.64 -23.39
N ILE A 6 4.99 -17.71 -22.84
CA ILE A 6 4.58 -16.80 -21.76
C ILE A 6 5.19 -17.20 -20.42
N LEU A 7 5.37 -18.49 -20.14
CA LEU A 7 5.79 -18.92 -18.80
C LEU A 7 7.27 -18.63 -18.53
N GLU A 8 8.16 -18.91 -19.47
CA GLU A 8 9.60 -18.63 -19.32
C GLU A 8 9.88 -17.13 -19.23
N ASP A 9 9.23 -16.33 -20.07
CA ASP A 9 9.35 -14.88 -20.03
C ASP A 9 8.79 -14.30 -18.72
N LEU A 10 7.68 -14.85 -18.21
CA LEU A 10 7.14 -14.44 -16.91
C LEU A 10 8.11 -14.76 -15.76
N VAL A 11 8.80 -15.92 -15.80
CA VAL A 11 9.84 -16.27 -14.82
C VAL A 11 11.00 -15.27 -14.87
N ARG A 12 11.44 -14.89 -16.07
CA ARG A 12 12.51 -13.89 -16.27
C ARG A 12 12.10 -12.50 -15.78
N LEU A 13 10.90 -12.06 -16.13
CA LEU A 13 10.32 -10.79 -15.68
C LEU A 13 10.15 -10.75 -14.16
N ARG A 14 9.76 -11.87 -13.54
CA ARG A 14 9.65 -11.99 -12.08
C ARG A 14 11.00 -11.84 -11.40
N ARG A 15 12.09 -12.40 -11.96
CA ARG A 15 13.44 -12.20 -11.43
C ARG A 15 13.84 -10.74 -11.43
N ALA A 16 13.58 -10.01 -12.51
CA ALA A 16 13.83 -8.57 -12.57
C ALA A 16 12.99 -7.81 -11.53
N ARG A 17 11.71 -8.16 -11.37
CA ARG A 17 10.85 -7.59 -10.32
C ARG A 17 11.38 -7.87 -8.91
N ASP A 18 11.85 -9.09 -8.64
CA ASP A 18 12.42 -9.46 -7.33
C ASP A 18 13.69 -8.64 -7.03
N VAL A 19 14.49 -8.29 -8.05
CA VAL A 19 15.61 -7.35 -7.90
C VAL A 19 15.09 -5.95 -7.55
N MET A 20 14.07 -5.45 -8.25
CA MET A 20 13.46 -4.15 -7.93
C MET A 20 12.88 -4.09 -6.51
N ASP A 21 12.28 -5.18 -6.05
CA ASP A 21 11.72 -5.28 -4.69
C ASP A 21 12.80 -5.31 -3.61
N ARG A 22 13.93 -5.96 -3.88
CA ARG A 22 15.07 -6.01 -2.97
C ARG A 22 15.81 -4.68 -2.91
N ASP A 23 15.98 -4.06 -4.07
CA ASP A 23 16.85 -2.90 -4.29
C ASP A 23 16.07 -1.60 -4.53
N TYR A 24 14.85 -1.51 -3.99
CA TYR A 24 13.92 -0.42 -4.30
C TYR A 24 14.51 0.99 -4.06
N ALA A 25 15.45 1.12 -3.11
CA ALA A 25 16.09 2.39 -2.77
C ALA A 25 17.20 2.81 -3.76
N ARG A 26 17.68 1.89 -4.60
CA ARG A 26 18.70 2.20 -5.62
C ARG A 26 18.08 2.91 -6.82
N PRO A 27 18.84 3.76 -7.54
CA PRO A 27 18.39 4.35 -8.80
C PRO A 27 17.92 3.28 -9.79
N LEU A 28 16.89 3.60 -10.59
CA LEU A 28 16.37 2.67 -11.59
C LEU A 28 17.37 2.53 -12.74
N ASP A 29 17.86 1.31 -12.96
CA ASP A 29 18.69 0.95 -14.10
C ASP A 29 17.95 -0.07 -14.98
N VAL A 30 17.26 0.45 -16.00
CA VAL A 30 16.48 -0.38 -16.93
C VAL A 30 17.38 -1.33 -17.73
N PRO A 31 18.55 -0.93 -18.27
CA PRO A 31 19.50 -1.86 -18.87
C PRO A 31 19.92 -3.02 -17.96
N ALA A 32 20.22 -2.76 -16.69
CA ALA A 32 20.59 -3.81 -15.73
C ALA A 32 19.42 -4.79 -15.49
N LEU A 33 18.20 -4.28 -15.30
CA LEU A 33 17.01 -5.11 -15.11
C LEU A 33 16.67 -5.94 -16.35
N ALA A 34 16.84 -5.36 -17.54
CA ALA A 34 16.64 -6.07 -18.80
C ALA A 34 17.65 -7.20 -18.97
N SER A 35 18.91 -6.98 -18.55
CA SER A 35 19.96 -8.01 -18.53
C SER A 35 19.60 -9.17 -17.59
N VAL A 36 19.04 -8.88 -16.40
CA VAL A 36 18.52 -9.91 -15.48
C VAL A 36 17.41 -10.74 -16.12
N ALA A 37 16.56 -10.10 -16.93
CA ALA A 37 15.48 -10.76 -17.65
C ALA A 37 15.91 -11.41 -18.99
N LEU A 38 17.19 -11.32 -19.38
CA LEU A 38 17.70 -11.79 -20.68
C LEU A 38 16.97 -11.15 -21.88
N MET A 39 16.66 -9.85 -21.77
CA MET A 39 15.93 -9.08 -22.77
C MET A 39 16.68 -7.80 -23.13
N SER A 40 16.43 -7.27 -24.32
CA SER A 40 16.82 -5.88 -24.62
C SER A 40 15.99 -4.89 -23.79
N PRO A 41 16.48 -3.68 -23.48
CA PRO A 41 15.77 -2.72 -22.63
C PRO A 41 14.36 -2.35 -23.13
N GLY A 42 14.21 -2.21 -24.45
CA GLY A 42 12.92 -1.92 -25.07
C GLY A 42 11.94 -3.10 -25.01
N HIS A 43 12.44 -4.33 -25.21
CA HIS A 43 11.61 -5.54 -25.07
C HIS A 43 11.18 -5.71 -23.61
N PHE A 44 12.13 -5.60 -22.67
CA PHE A 44 11.86 -5.67 -21.23
C PHE A 44 10.77 -4.70 -20.82
N SER A 45 10.85 -3.43 -21.19
CA SER A 45 9.87 -2.42 -20.77
C SER A 45 8.45 -2.72 -21.27
N ARG A 46 8.32 -3.20 -22.52
CA ARG A 46 7.01 -3.61 -23.08
C ARG A 46 6.47 -4.87 -22.41
N SER A 47 7.31 -5.89 -22.27
CA SER A 47 6.92 -7.16 -21.68
C SER A 47 6.62 -7.05 -20.19
N PHE A 48 7.36 -6.21 -19.45
CA PHE A 48 7.08 -5.90 -18.06
C PHE A 48 5.71 -5.24 -17.91
N ARG A 49 5.40 -4.24 -18.74
CA ARG A 49 4.08 -3.60 -18.73
C ARG A 49 2.96 -4.56 -19.11
N ALA A 50 3.18 -5.41 -20.12
CA ALA A 50 2.20 -6.42 -20.51
C ALA A 50 1.94 -7.45 -19.40
N ALA A 51 2.98 -7.83 -18.64
CA ALA A 51 2.87 -8.83 -17.58
C ALA A 51 2.34 -8.28 -16.24
N PHE A 52 2.69 -7.04 -15.88
CA PHE A 52 2.39 -6.46 -14.56
C PHE A 52 1.45 -5.27 -14.59
N GLY A 53 1.03 -4.80 -15.77
CA GLY A 53 0.06 -3.71 -15.95
C GLY A 53 0.65 -2.30 -15.84
N GLU A 54 1.91 -2.15 -15.41
CA GLU A 54 2.57 -0.85 -15.25
C GLU A 54 4.00 -0.84 -15.78
N THR A 55 4.57 0.34 -16.00
CA THR A 55 5.97 0.47 -16.45
C THR A 55 6.95 0.13 -15.29
N PRO A 56 8.21 -0.24 -15.58
CA PRO A 56 9.20 -0.47 -14.53
C PRO A 56 9.37 0.72 -13.57
N TYR A 57 9.34 1.95 -14.10
CA TYR A 57 9.38 3.15 -13.26
C TYR A 57 8.13 3.29 -12.37
N GLY A 58 6.94 3.04 -12.92
CA GLY A 58 5.69 3.04 -12.18
C GLY A 58 5.73 2.07 -11.01
N TYR A 59 6.13 0.82 -11.29
CA TYR A 59 6.26 -0.24 -10.28
C TYR A 59 7.23 0.17 -9.17
N LEU A 60 8.44 0.63 -9.53
CA LEU A 60 9.42 1.05 -8.55
C LEU A 60 8.87 2.19 -7.66
N MET A 61 8.16 3.16 -8.24
CA MET A 61 7.57 4.24 -7.44
C MET A 61 6.48 3.74 -6.51
N THR A 62 5.65 2.80 -6.95
CA THR A 62 4.64 2.15 -6.11
C THR A 62 5.32 1.46 -4.91
N ARG A 63 6.37 0.68 -5.14
CA ARG A 63 7.15 0.03 -4.07
C ARG A 63 7.79 1.03 -3.11
N ARG A 64 8.34 2.13 -3.62
CA ARG A 64 8.91 3.21 -2.78
C ARG A 64 7.84 3.90 -1.94
N VAL A 65 6.67 4.18 -2.49
CA VAL A 65 5.55 4.79 -1.75
C VAL A 65 5.03 3.85 -0.66
N GLU A 66 4.91 2.54 -0.94
CA GLU A 66 4.57 1.57 0.10
C GLU A 66 5.55 1.59 1.28
N ARG A 67 6.86 1.65 0.99
CA ARG A 67 7.89 1.76 2.02
C ARG A 67 7.82 3.10 2.75
N ALA A 68 7.59 4.20 2.03
CA ALA A 68 7.45 5.53 2.59
C ALA A 68 6.28 5.59 3.56
N LYS A 69 5.13 5.01 3.23
CA LYS A 69 3.99 4.90 4.16
C LYS A 69 4.41 4.23 5.46
N ALA A 70 5.14 3.12 5.41
CA ALA A 70 5.60 2.44 6.62
C ALA A 70 6.52 3.32 7.49
N LEU A 71 7.42 4.09 6.87
CA LEU A 71 8.31 5.03 7.58
C LEU A 71 7.53 6.22 8.18
N LEU A 72 6.59 6.80 7.43
CA LEU A 72 5.78 7.92 7.89
C LEU A 72 4.86 7.51 9.06
N ARG A 73 4.34 6.29 9.06
CA ARG A 73 3.55 5.75 10.20
C ARG A 73 4.37 5.58 11.47
N ARG A 74 5.68 5.30 11.33
CA ARG A 74 6.59 5.16 12.48
C ARG A 74 6.86 6.51 13.13
N GLY A 75 6.88 7.60 12.37
CA GLY A 75 6.97 8.98 12.89
C GLY A 75 8.39 9.51 13.11
N ASP A 76 9.40 8.63 13.11
CA ASP A 76 10.80 8.94 13.45
C ASP A 76 11.57 9.76 12.39
N MET A 77 10.97 9.98 11.22
CA MET A 77 11.60 10.70 10.11
C MET A 77 10.66 11.79 9.57
N SER A 78 11.23 12.90 9.13
CA SER A 78 10.55 13.93 8.35
C SER A 78 10.21 13.43 6.94
N VAL A 79 9.29 14.12 6.26
CA VAL A 79 8.89 13.77 4.88
C VAL A 79 10.09 13.80 3.93
N THR A 80 10.97 14.79 4.09
CA THR A 80 12.19 14.95 3.29
C THR A 80 13.16 13.81 3.51
N GLU A 81 13.41 13.41 4.77
CA GLU A 81 14.27 12.27 5.07
C GLU A 81 13.68 10.96 4.51
N VAL A 82 12.37 10.77 4.62
CA VAL A 82 11.70 9.59 4.04
C VAL A 82 11.86 9.56 2.52
N CYS A 83 11.69 10.70 1.83
CA CYS A 83 11.86 10.80 0.39
C CYS A 83 13.23 10.27 -0.06
N PHE A 84 14.31 10.72 0.57
CA PHE A 84 15.65 10.26 0.22
C PHE A 84 15.93 8.83 0.69
N ALA A 85 15.40 8.42 1.86
CA ALA A 85 15.56 7.07 2.37
C ALA A 85 14.90 5.98 1.51
N VAL A 86 13.82 6.32 0.78
CA VAL A 86 13.22 5.40 -0.21
C VAL A 86 13.86 5.49 -1.59
N GLY A 87 14.88 6.33 -1.78
CA GLY A 87 15.63 6.44 -3.03
C GLY A 87 15.08 7.44 -4.04
N CYS A 88 14.11 8.29 -3.65
CA CYS A 88 13.65 9.38 -4.50
C CYS A 88 14.67 10.52 -4.50
N THR A 89 14.86 11.16 -5.66
CA THR A 89 15.85 12.23 -5.85
C THR A 89 15.27 13.63 -5.70
N SER A 90 13.94 13.77 -5.70
CA SER A 90 13.26 15.05 -5.55
C SER A 90 12.02 14.92 -4.68
N LEU A 91 11.85 15.90 -3.78
CA LEU A 91 10.71 15.96 -2.88
C LEU A 91 9.39 16.24 -3.62
N GLY A 92 9.45 17.06 -4.67
CA GLY A 92 8.28 17.40 -5.49
C GLY A 92 7.71 16.19 -6.22
N SER A 93 8.53 15.45 -6.98
CA SER A 93 8.09 14.26 -7.70
C SER A 93 7.62 13.16 -6.74
N PHE A 94 8.30 13.00 -5.61
CA PHE A 94 7.85 12.10 -4.55
C PHE A 94 6.47 12.50 -4.01
N SER A 95 6.26 13.77 -3.67
CA SER A 95 5.01 14.24 -3.06
C SER A 95 3.82 14.12 -4.02
N SER A 96 4.00 14.47 -5.29
CA SER A 96 2.96 14.30 -6.32
C SER A 96 2.61 12.82 -6.49
N ARG A 97 3.62 11.95 -6.65
CA ARG A 97 3.38 10.51 -6.86
C ARG A 97 2.81 9.83 -5.62
N PHE A 98 3.24 10.23 -4.43
CA PHE A 98 2.66 9.77 -3.17
C PHE A 98 1.18 10.14 -3.10
N THR A 99 0.84 11.40 -3.36
CA THR A 99 -0.56 11.87 -3.30
C THR A 99 -1.43 11.15 -4.31
N GLU A 100 -0.95 10.95 -5.54
CA GLU A 100 -1.66 10.20 -6.59
C GLU A 100 -1.95 8.75 -6.15
N LEU A 101 -0.98 8.08 -5.53
CA LEU A 101 -1.10 6.67 -5.13
C LEU A 101 -1.83 6.46 -3.79
N VAL A 102 -1.78 7.44 -2.88
CA VAL A 102 -2.30 7.31 -1.51
C VAL A 102 -3.59 8.08 -1.29
N GLY A 103 -3.86 9.10 -2.11
CA GLY A 103 -5.04 9.98 -2.02
C GLY A 103 -4.85 11.18 -1.09
N GLU A 104 -3.75 11.26 -0.34
CA GLU A 104 -3.43 12.39 0.54
C GLU A 104 -1.93 12.72 0.53
N PRO A 105 -1.53 14.00 0.78
CA PRO A 105 -0.13 14.39 0.82
C PRO A 105 0.67 13.68 1.92
N PRO A 106 1.99 13.47 1.76
CA PRO A 106 2.81 12.74 2.72
C PRO A 106 2.89 13.40 4.10
N SER A 107 2.81 14.74 4.18
CA SER A 107 2.76 15.48 5.46
C SER A 107 1.46 15.22 6.23
N VAL A 108 0.33 15.25 5.52
CA VAL A 108 -1.01 14.93 6.07
C VAL A 108 -1.05 13.47 6.50
N TYR A 109 -0.57 12.56 5.64
CA TYR A 109 -0.45 11.14 5.95
C TYR A 109 0.35 10.92 7.25
N ARG A 110 1.49 11.60 7.43
CA ARG A 110 2.32 11.49 8.66
C ARG A 110 1.61 12.02 9.91
N ALA A 111 0.88 13.13 9.81
CA ALA A 111 0.22 13.76 10.96
C ALA A 111 -1.02 12.98 11.44
N ARG A 112 -1.61 12.18 10.58
CA ARG A 112 -2.76 11.33 10.90
C ARG A 112 -2.39 10.24 11.92
N ARG A 113 -3.30 9.94 12.85
CA ARG A 113 -3.15 8.77 13.74
C ARG A 113 -3.28 7.47 12.94
N HIS A 114 -2.26 6.62 13.03
CA HIS A 114 -2.23 5.31 12.38
C HIS A 114 -2.56 4.13 13.31
N GLU A 115 -2.98 4.43 14.54
CA GLU A 115 -3.27 3.46 15.61
C GLU A 115 -4.34 2.42 15.21
N ALA A 116 -5.32 2.80 14.39
CA ALA A 116 -6.35 1.88 13.88
C ALA A 116 -5.80 0.78 12.94
N GLY A 117 -4.60 0.96 12.35
CA GLY A 117 -3.91 -0.04 11.55
C GLY A 117 -2.92 -0.91 12.35
N ALA A 118 -2.74 -0.64 13.65
CA ALA A 118 -1.87 -1.40 14.55
C ALA A 118 -2.60 -2.55 15.27
N ALA A 119 -3.88 -2.76 14.98
CA ALA A 119 -4.76 -3.62 15.78
C ALA A 119 -4.50 -5.14 15.65
N ILE A 120 -3.57 -5.58 14.80
CA ILE A 120 -3.15 -6.98 14.77
C ILE A 120 -1.63 -7.06 14.84
N PRO A 121 -1.07 -7.40 16.03
CA PRO A 121 0.33 -7.76 16.14
C PRO A 121 0.70 -8.86 15.13
N ALA A 122 1.89 -8.80 14.55
CA ALA A 122 2.32 -9.77 13.52
C ALA A 122 2.27 -11.23 14.02
N CYS A 123 2.42 -11.47 15.33
CA CYS A 123 2.20 -12.78 15.93
C CYS A 123 0.74 -13.25 15.82
N VAL A 124 -0.22 -12.35 16.07
CA VAL A 124 -1.65 -12.63 15.99
C VAL A 124 -2.09 -12.84 14.53
N ALA A 125 -1.59 -12.03 13.60
CA ALA A 125 -1.90 -12.19 12.17
C ALA A 125 -1.42 -13.54 11.64
N LYS A 126 -0.23 -14.00 12.05
CA LYS A 126 0.30 -15.33 11.69
C LYS A 126 -0.53 -16.48 12.26
N VAL A 127 -1.14 -16.31 13.43
CA VAL A 127 -2.02 -17.31 14.04
C VAL A 127 -3.36 -17.38 13.30
N LEU A 128 -3.98 -16.22 13.05
CA LEU A 128 -5.31 -16.13 12.44
C LEU A 128 -5.32 -16.48 10.95
N THR A 129 -4.24 -16.18 10.22
CA THR A 129 -4.17 -16.43 8.78
C THR A 129 -3.41 -17.72 8.42
N ARG A 130 -3.06 -18.54 9.42
CA ARG A 130 -2.37 -19.81 9.18
C ARG A 130 -3.27 -20.73 8.33
N PRO A 131 -2.87 -21.10 7.11
CA PRO A 131 -3.68 -21.99 6.29
C PRO A 131 -3.73 -23.37 6.94
N VAL A 132 -4.92 -23.83 7.30
CA VAL A 132 -5.15 -25.19 7.81
C VAL A 132 -4.93 -26.15 6.63
N ARG A 133 -3.76 -26.79 6.61
CA ARG A 133 -3.51 -27.93 5.72
C ARG A 133 -4.23 -29.13 6.33
N ASN A 134 -5.34 -29.54 5.71
CA ASN A 134 -6.28 -30.59 6.11
C ASN A 134 -7.30 -30.23 7.20
N GLY A 135 -8.41 -29.61 6.80
CA GLY A 135 -9.64 -29.61 7.58
C GLY A 135 -10.49 -30.84 7.26
N GLY A 136 -10.35 -31.90 8.06
CA GLY A 136 -11.48 -32.83 8.28
C GLY A 136 -12.58 -32.08 9.06
N PRO A 137 -13.86 -32.46 8.91
CA PRO A 137 -14.96 -31.68 9.48
C PRO A 137 -14.88 -31.68 11.02
N VAL A 138 -14.59 -30.51 11.60
CA VAL A 138 -14.67 -30.29 13.05
C VAL A 138 -16.15 -30.25 13.43
N GLY A 139 -16.57 -31.25 14.19
CA GLY A 139 -17.92 -31.38 14.73
C GLY A 139 -18.30 -30.16 15.59
N ARG A 140 -19.49 -29.65 15.31
CA ARG A 140 -20.17 -28.62 16.10
C ARG A 140 -20.56 -29.25 17.45
N GLY A 141 -19.89 -28.83 18.52
CA GLY A 141 -20.34 -29.08 19.89
C GLY A 141 -20.96 -27.80 20.45
N ASP A 142 -22.28 -27.81 20.61
CA ASP A 142 -23.04 -26.77 21.33
C ASP A 142 -22.67 -26.77 22.82
N PRO A 143 -22.76 -25.61 23.50
CA PRO A 143 -23.08 -25.60 24.92
C PRO A 143 -24.40 -24.85 25.19
N ALA A 144 -25.30 -25.56 25.86
CA ALA A 144 -26.56 -25.07 26.39
C ALA A 144 -26.42 -24.43 27.78
N GLY A 145 -27.09 -23.27 27.99
CA GLY A 145 -27.68 -22.78 29.26
C GLY A 145 -26.73 -22.20 30.33
N LYS A 146 -27.08 -21.18 31.15
CA LYS A 146 -28.34 -20.47 31.45
C LYS A 146 -28.05 -19.12 32.14
N GLY A 147 -29.03 -18.19 32.11
CA GLY A 147 -29.28 -17.19 33.17
C GLY A 147 -29.34 -15.72 32.74
N GLY A 148 -30.54 -15.12 32.67
CA GLY A 148 -30.78 -13.66 32.56
C GLY A 148 -30.82 -12.96 33.94
N PRO A 149 -31.48 -11.78 34.14
CA PRO A 149 -32.25 -10.95 33.20
C PRO A 149 -32.04 -9.39 33.25
N VAL A 150 -32.56 -8.71 32.23
CA VAL A 150 -33.29 -7.40 32.19
C VAL A 150 -32.65 -6.10 32.71
N GLY A 151 -32.69 -5.07 31.86
CA GLY A 151 -32.76 -3.65 32.24
C GLY A 151 -32.96 -2.73 31.02
N LYS A 152 -34.19 -2.26 30.79
CA LYS A 152 -34.60 -1.37 29.68
C LYS A 152 -34.21 0.10 29.93
N GLY A 153 -33.99 0.87 28.85
CA GLY A 153 -34.08 2.33 28.87
C GLY A 153 -33.47 3.02 27.64
N GLY A 154 -34.30 3.37 26.65
CA GLY A 154 -34.00 4.48 25.72
C GLY A 154 -34.40 5.83 26.36
N PRO A 155 -34.50 6.97 25.62
CA PRO A 155 -34.41 7.13 24.17
C PRO A 155 -33.52 8.32 23.71
N ALA A 156 -33.63 8.58 22.41
CA ALA A 156 -33.03 9.62 21.58
C ALA A 156 -33.06 11.06 22.13
N GLY A 157 -32.06 11.84 21.72
CA GLY A 157 -32.00 13.29 21.88
C GLY A 157 -31.25 13.92 20.72
N THR A 158 -32.02 14.61 19.89
CA THR A 158 -31.72 15.40 18.70
C THR A 158 -30.87 16.64 19.04
N GLY A 159 -30.00 17.08 18.12
CA GLY A 159 -29.25 18.35 18.25
C GLY A 159 -28.74 18.83 16.89
N GLU A 160 -29.28 19.97 16.47
CA GLU A 160 -29.19 20.66 15.17
C GLU A 160 -27.78 21.10 14.68
N PRO A 161 -27.66 21.44 13.37
CA PRO A 161 -26.43 21.88 12.74
C PRO A 161 -26.11 23.37 13.00
N VAL A 162 -24.83 23.66 13.23
CA VAL A 162 -24.31 25.04 13.31
C VAL A 162 -24.16 25.61 11.91
N ARG A 163 -24.87 26.72 11.67
CA ARG A 163 -24.75 27.59 10.49
C ARG A 163 -23.46 28.40 10.58
N ILE A 164 -22.71 28.50 9.48
CA ILE A 164 -21.65 29.49 9.30
C ILE A 164 -22.15 30.48 8.25
N GLY A 165 -22.26 31.75 8.64
CA GLY A 165 -22.80 32.83 7.82
C GLY A 165 -21.87 33.27 6.69
N GLU A 166 -22.52 33.81 5.65
CA GLU A 166 -21.93 34.57 4.56
C GLU A 166 -21.46 35.97 5.00
N ALA A 167 -20.37 36.45 4.40
CA ALA A 167 -20.08 37.85 3.99
C ALA A 167 -18.69 37.83 3.32
N GLY A 168 -18.54 38.08 2.02
CA GLY A 168 -18.44 39.40 1.38
C GLY A 168 -17.08 39.47 0.66
N SER A 169 -17.04 39.52 -0.68
CA SER A 169 -16.84 40.72 -1.52
C SER A 169 -15.39 41.26 -1.57
N GLY A 170 -14.88 41.46 -2.79
CA GLY A 170 -13.65 42.23 -3.12
C GLY A 170 -12.72 41.45 -4.06
N ALA A 171 -12.82 41.59 -5.39
CA ALA A 171 -12.35 42.69 -6.25
C ALA A 171 -10.84 42.63 -6.60
N ALA A 172 -10.59 42.54 -7.90
CA ALA A 172 -9.51 43.13 -8.70
C ALA A 172 -8.05 43.00 -8.22
N SER A 173 -7.25 42.29 -9.01
CA SER A 173 -6.15 42.89 -9.81
C SER A 173 -5.71 41.93 -10.90
#